data_AF-A0A930VQ12-F1
#
_entry.id   AF-A0A930VQ12-F1
#
_cell.length_a   1.000
_cell.length_b   1.000
_cell.length_c   1.000
_cell.angle_alpha   90.00
_cell.angle_beta   90.00
_cell.angle_gamma   90.00
#
_symmetry.space_group_name_H-M   'P 1'
#
loop_
_entity.id
_entity.type
_entity.pdbx_description
1 polymer ?
#
loop_
_entity_poly.entity_id
_entity_poly.type
_entity_poly.pdbx_seq_one_letter_code
_entity_poly.pdbx_strand_id
1 'polypeptide(L)'
;MDELRRLSLLLQGGGHLGQESPARRLRHRLRTVATEHPAVYLPFARRKYPGPSPRVIGSGTQVVIDGFTRSASTYAVYAFQVAQQLAGRPLVPLAHHLHAPAQIMTAARRGVPTIMVIREPHGAVLSQVVREPGVDLLDALWAYHRFHEFLLPFRDALVVADFAEVTGDFGAVVRRANRAFETSFAIPGDGADEAYWRTRLIQLRPTLSPVLLGFESGEVSLAAVQEHVRTVLPTARGERTWMPSAERDRAKSALEEAWADPRLDQARSRAEAAYRVFVRGARRAAA
;
A
#
# COMPACT_ATOMS: atom_id res chain seq x y z
N MET A 1 23.43 -41.46 5.44
CA MET A 1 22.78 -40.90 6.66
C MET A 1 22.47 -39.40 6.57
N ASP A 2 22.98 -38.67 5.58
CA ASP A 2 22.81 -37.20 5.50
C ASP A 2 21.78 -36.72 4.45
N GLU A 3 21.42 -37.56 3.47
CA GLU A 3 20.33 -37.25 2.52
C GLU A 3 18.92 -37.50 3.07
N LEU A 4 18.75 -38.45 3.99
CA LEU A 4 17.45 -38.73 4.63
C LEU A 4 17.04 -37.63 5.62
N ARG A 5 17.99 -36.87 6.18
CA ARG A 5 17.71 -35.66 6.98
C ARG A 5 17.34 -34.44 6.11
N ARG A 6 17.87 -34.34 4.89
CA ARG A 6 17.47 -33.28 3.95
C ARG A 6 16.08 -33.52 3.36
N LEU A 7 15.71 -34.77 3.12
CA LEU A 7 14.35 -35.13 2.70
C LEU A 7 13.31 -34.95 3.81
N SER A 8 13.65 -35.16 5.10
CA SER A 8 12.71 -34.87 6.19
C SER A 8 12.47 -33.37 6.41
N LEU A 9 13.40 -32.50 6.04
CA LEU A 9 13.23 -31.04 6.08
C LEU A 9 12.41 -30.51 4.89
N LEU A 10 12.47 -31.16 3.73
CA LEU A 10 11.66 -30.81 2.56
C LEU A 10 10.21 -31.34 2.66
N LEU A 11 9.98 -32.39 3.46
CA LEU A 11 8.65 -32.97 3.71
C LEU A 11 7.93 -32.41 4.96
N GLN A 12 8.57 -31.51 5.71
CA GLN A 12 7.92 -30.72 6.76
C GLN A 12 7.29 -29.41 6.25
N GLY A 13 7.26 -29.19 4.93
CA GLY A 13 6.57 -28.06 4.28
C GLY A 13 5.04 -28.22 4.15
N GLY A 14 4.44 -29.17 4.87
CA GLY A 14 3.00 -29.41 4.88
C GLY A 14 2.34 -28.87 6.15
N GLY A 15 1.50 -27.85 6.00
CA GLY A 15 0.35 -27.61 6.88
C GLY A 15 0.64 -27.40 8.37
N HIS A 16 1.24 -26.27 8.72
CA HIS A 16 0.96 -25.65 10.02
C HIS A 16 0.44 -24.23 9.80
N LEU A 17 -0.89 -24.10 9.80
CA LEU A 17 -1.58 -22.91 10.29
C LEU A 17 -1.12 -22.71 11.74
N GLY A 18 0.05 -22.09 11.90
CA GLY A 18 0.67 -21.87 13.20
C GLY A 18 -0.28 -21.06 14.06
N GLN A 19 -0.77 -21.68 15.13
CA GLN A 19 -1.48 -21.00 16.20
C GLN A 19 -0.55 -19.92 16.78
N GLU A 20 -0.71 -18.70 16.29
CA GLU A 20 -0.08 -17.48 16.81
C GLU A 20 -0.18 -17.43 18.34
N SER A 21 0.85 -16.94 19.04
CA SER A 21 0.70 -16.70 20.48
C SER A 21 -0.43 -15.68 20.72
N PRO A 22 -1.30 -15.88 21.74
CA PRO A 22 -2.38 -14.95 22.06
C PRO A 22 -1.91 -13.49 22.21
N ALA A 23 -0.70 -13.29 22.72
CA ALA A 23 -0.06 -11.98 22.85
C ALA A 23 0.22 -11.30 21.49
N ARG A 24 0.63 -12.04 20.46
CA ARG A 24 0.88 -11.48 19.12
C ARG A 24 -0.42 -11.04 18.45
N ARG A 25 -1.49 -11.84 18.60
CA ARG A 25 -2.85 -11.52 18.14
C ARG A 25 -3.43 -10.29 18.84
N LEU A 26 -3.31 -10.24 20.18
CA LEU A 26 -3.77 -9.09 20.96
C LEU A 26 -3.02 -7.80 20.56
N ARG A 27 -1.69 -7.87 20.41
CA ARG A 27 -0.87 -6.75 19.95
C ARG A 27 -1.27 -6.30 18.54
N HIS A 28 -1.56 -7.22 17.62
CA HIS A 28 -2.04 -6.89 16.29
C HIS A 28 -3.37 -6.11 16.35
N ARG A 29 -4.34 -6.61 17.13
CA ARG A 29 -5.65 -5.96 17.32
C ARG A 29 -5.54 -4.59 17.97
N LEU A 30 -4.78 -4.45 19.05
CA LEU A 30 -4.55 -3.16 19.71
C LEU A 30 -3.89 -2.16 18.77
N ARG A 31 -2.93 -2.60 17.95
CA ARG A 31 -2.32 -1.74 16.94
C ARG A 31 -3.33 -1.28 15.90
N THR A 32 -4.18 -2.18 15.41
CA THR A 32 -5.24 -1.84 14.44
C THR A 32 -6.18 -0.79 15.00
N VAL A 33 -6.65 -0.96 16.24
CA VAL A 33 -7.51 0.02 16.92
C VAL A 33 -6.79 1.36 17.10
N ALA A 34 -5.52 1.36 17.53
CA ALA A 34 -4.76 2.59 17.69
C ALA A 34 -4.69 3.39 16.37
N THR A 35 -4.58 2.71 15.22
CA THR A 35 -4.46 3.38 13.91
C THR A 35 -5.67 4.24 13.52
N GLU A 36 -6.79 4.11 14.23
CA GLU A 36 -8.05 4.83 14.01
C GLU A 36 -8.08 6.18 14.73
N HIS A 37 -7.14 6.43 15.67
CA HIS A 37 -7.10 7.63 16.49
C HIS A 37 -5.86 8.48 16.18
N PRO A 38 -5.96 9.52 15.31
CA PRO A 38 -4.80 10.33 14.91
C PRO A 38 -3.97 10.93 16.04
N ALA A 39 -4.63 11.40 17.10
CA ALA A 39 -3.96 12.00 18.26
C ALA A 39 -3.06 11.02 19.02
N VAL A 40 -3.34 9.71 18.93
CA VAL A 40 -2.58 8.65 19.58
C VAL A 40 -1.56 8.06 18.61
N TYR A 41 -2.00 7.68 17.42
CA TYR A 41 -1.17 6.91 16.50
C TYR A 41 -0.11 7.73 15.77
N LEU A 42 -0.42 8.96 15.34
CA LEU A 42 0.55 9.73 14.56
C LEU A 42 1.79 10.16 15.36
N PRO A 43 1.70 10.59 16.64
CA PRO A 43 2.90 10.83 17.45
C PRO A 43 3.77 9.57 17.60
N PHE A 44 3.15 8.42 17.87
CA PHE A 44 3.85 7.14 17.92
C PHE A 44 4.51 6.80 16.57
N ALA A 45 3.78 6.94 15.47
CA ALA A 45 4.25 6.66 14.12
C ALA A 45 5.45 7.53 13.76
N ARG A 46 5.43 8.84 14.07
CA ARG A 46 6.56 9.75 13.83
C ARG A 46 7.83 9.33 14.57
N ARG A 47 7.68 8.85 15.82
CA ARG A 47 8.82 8.34 16.59
C ARG A 47 9.35 7.01 16.04
N LYS A 48 8.46 6.11 15.63
CA LYS A 48 8.81 4.79 15.14
C LYS A 48 9.38 4.81 13.71
N TYR A 49 8.89 5.72 12.89
CA TYR A 49 9.22 5.85 11.47
C TYR A 49 9.77 7.27 11.22
N PRO A 50 11.04 7.54 11.56
CA PRO A 50 11.65 8.87 11.35
C PRO A 50 11.83 9.22 9.86
N GLY A 51 11.62 8.25 8.96
CA GLY A 51 11.73 8.41 7.52
C GLY A 51 12.88 7.61 6.92
N PRO A 52 13.07 7.71 5.59
CA PRO A 52 12.20 8.46 4.68
C PRO A 52 10.87 7.72 4.40
N SER A 53 10.87 6.39 4.34
CA SER A 53 9.67 5.57 4.12
C SER A 53 9.45 4.56 5.25
N PRO A 54 8.22 4.38 5.77
CA PRO A 54 7.01 5.13 5.44
C PRO A 54 7.08 6.58 5.89
N ARG A 55 6.37 7.47 5.19
CA ARG A 55 6.36 8.91 5.51
C ARG A 55 5.05 9.30 6.20
N VAL A 56 5.17 9.79 7.43
CA VAL A 56 4.03 10.25 8.23
C VAL A 56 3.66 11.69 7.85
N ILE A 57 2.36 11.99 7.73
CA ILE A 57 1.85 13.33 7.44
C ILE A 57 2.37 14.39 8.43
N GLY A 58 2.90 15.47 7.86
CA GLY A 58 3.50 16.61 8.55
C GLY A 58 3.04 17.95 7.98
N SER A 59 3.63 19.05 8.43
CA SER A 59 3.32 20.41 7.94
C SER A 59 3.80 20.64 6.50
N GLY A 60 4.88 19.99 6.09
CA GLY A 60 5.40 20.09 4.72
C GLY A 60 4.77 19.11 3.72
N THR A 61 3.83 18.27 4.14
CA THR A 61 3.18 17.30 3.23
C THR A 61 2.29 18.03 2.23
N GLN A 62 2.56 17.86 0.94
CA GLN A 62 1.79 18.46 -0.15
C GLN A 62 0.70 17.55 -0.71
N VAL A 63 0.87 16.23 -0.56
CA VAL A 63 -0.10 15.23 -1.01
C VAL A 63 0.01 13.96 -0.18
N VAL A 64 -1.09 13.23 -0.04
CA VAL A 64 -1.15 11.90 0.56
C VAL A 64 -1.59 10.89 -0.50
N ILE A 65 -0.78 9.84 -0.69
CA ILE A 65 -1.16 8.66 -1.48
C ILE A 65 -0.98 7.46 -0.56
N ASP A 66 -2.08 6.98 0.00
CA ASP A 66 -2.08 5.87 0.95
C ASP A 66 -3.39 5.09 0.86
N GLY A 67 -3.45 3.94 1.52
CA GLY A 67 -4.60 3.07 1.48
C GLY A 67 -4.38 1.84 2.33
N PHE A 68 -5.34 0.92 2.35
CA PHE A 68 -5.12 -0.36 2.98
C PHE A 68 -3.93 -1.08 2.31
N THR A 69 -3.13 -1.82 3.08
CA THR A 69 -1.98 -2.53 2.54
C THR A 69 -2.37 -3.38 1.33
N ARG A 70 -1.43 -3.57 0.40
CA ARG A 70 -1.63 -4.37 -0.83
C ARG A 70 -2.62 -3.78 -1.84
N SER A 71 -2.95 -2.49 -1.73
CA SER A 71 -3.82 -1.76 -2.67
C SER A 71 -3.04 -0.88 -3.65
N ALA A 72 -1.90 -1.34 -4.16
CA ALA A 72 -1.06 -0.62 -5.14
C ALA A 72 -0.43 0.72 -4.69
N SER A 73 -0.30 1.00 -3.38
CA SER A 73 0.33 2.25 -2.90
C SER A 73 1.73 2.47 -3.47
N THR A 74 2.58 1.44 -3.50
CA THR A 74 3.95 1.55 -4.06
C THR A 74 3.94 1.95 -5.54
N TYR A 75 3.02 1.37 -6.33
CA TYR A 75 2.89 1.73 -7.74
C TYR A 75 2.46 3.19 -7.88
N ALA A 76 1.40 3.59 -7.19
CA ALA A 76 0.84 4.94 -7.27
C ALA A 76 1.87 6.00 -6.86
N VAL A 77 2.61 5.76 -5.78
CA VAL A 77 3.64 6.68 -5.29
C VAL A 77 4.76 6.87 -6.31
N TYR A 78 5.30 5.78 -6.89
CA TYR A 78 6.36 5.93 -7.88
C TYR A 78 5.86 6.50 -9.20
N ALA A 79 4.67 6.10 -9.68
CA ALA A 79 4.07 6.70 -10.87
C ALA A 79 3.91 8.21 -10.70
N PHE A 80 3.43 8.66 -9.52
CA PHE A 80 3.33 10.08 -9.19
C PHE A 80 4.70 10.77 -9.17
N GLN A 81 5.64 10.30 -8.34
CA GLN A 81 6.94 10.97 -8.16
C GLN A 81 7.76 11.04 -9.46
N VAL A 82 7.75 9.98 -10.26
CA VAL A 82 8.45 9.95 -11.55
C VAL A 82 7.85 10.98 -12.51
N ALA A 83 6.51 11.04 -12.64
CA ALA A 83 5.84 12.02 -13.50
C ALA A 83 6.14 13.45 -13.06
N GLN A 84 6.12 13.74 -11.76
CA GLN A 84 6.49 15.06 -11.23
C GLN A 84 7.92 15.45 -11.66
N GLN A 85 8.88 14.56 -11.48
CA GLN A 85 10.30 14.87 -11.72
C GLN A 85 10.66 14.93 -13.21
N LEU A 86 10.09 14.06 -14.04
CA LEU A 86 10.29 14.12 -15.50
C LEU A 86 9.63 15.35 -16.13
N ALA A 87 8.53 15.85 -15.55
CA ALA A 87 7.92 17.12 -15.93
C ALA A 87 8.67 18.35 -15.39
N GLY A 88 9.85 18.18 -14.77
CA GLY A 88 10.67 19.27 -14.24
C GLY A 88 10.05 19.99 -13.04
N ARG A 89 9.14 19.35 -12.31
CA ARG A 89 8.53 19.95 -11.11
C ARG A 89 9.52 19.94 -9.93
N PRO A 90 9.40 20.91 -9.00
CA PRO A 90 10.06 20.80 -7.70
C PRO A 90 9.70 19.49 -7.00
N LEU A 91 10.52 19.10 -6.03
CA LEU A 91 10.22 17.97 -5.15
C LEU A 91 8.85 18.16 -4.50
N VAL A 92 8.04 17.10 -4.49
CA VAL A 92 6.69 17.11 -3.91
C VAL A 92 6.67 16.18 -2.69
N PRO A 93 6.79 16.71 -1.45
CA PRO A 93 6.78 15.90 -0.26
C PRO A 93 5.44 15.19 -0.07
N LEU A 94 5.51 13.87 0.06
CA LEU A 94 4.35 12.97 0.04
C LEU A 94 4.29 12.18 1.35
N ALA A 95 3.12 12.06 1.96
CA ALA A 95 2.88 11.08 3.02
C ALA A 95 2.29 9.78 2.45
N HIS A 96 2.80 8.63 2.88
CA HIS A 96 2.48 7.34 2.26
C HIS A 96 2.89 6.13 3.11
N HIS A 97 2.39 4.95 2.72
CA HIS A 97 2.80 3.64 3.22
C HIS A 97 2.68 3.45 4.74
N LEU A 98 1.91 4.31 5.42
CA LEU A 98 1.60 4.11 6.84
C LEU A 98 0.48 3.08 6.99
N HIS A 99 -0.38 2.94 5.97
CA HIS A 99 -1.51 2.00 5.93
C HIS A 99 -2.42 2.13 7.16
N ALA A 100 -2.59 3.37 7.63
CA ALA A 100 -3.38 3.71 8.80
C ALA A 100 -4.44 4.74 8.42
N PRO A 101 -5.73 4.54 8.80
CA PRO A 101 -6.77 5.50 8.50
C PRO A 101 -6.47 6.87 9.14
N ALA A 102 -5.79 6.91 10.29
CA ALA A 102 -5.36 8.16 10.92
C ALA A 102 -4.57 9.11 10.01
N GLN A 103 -3.76 8.59 9.07
CA GLN A 103 -3.02 9.40 8.11
C GLN A 103 -3.99 10.13 7.17
N ILE A 104 -4.93 9.38 6.59
CA ILE A 104 -5.91 9.87 5.63
C ILE A 104 -6.92 10.80 6.30
N MET A 105 -7.42 10.45 7.50
CA MET A 105 -8.31 11.31 8.29
C MET A 105 -7.66 12.66 8.59
N THR A 106 -6.35 12.66 8.90
CA THR A 106 -5.62 13.90 9.19
C THR A 106 -5.42 14.73 7.93
N ALA A 107 -5.18 14.10 6.78
CA ALA A 107 -5.09 14.78 5.50
C ALA A 107 -6.41 15.44 5.11
N ALA A 108 -7.51 14.70 5.20
CA ALA A 108 -8.86 15.19 4.93
C ALA A 108 -9.23 16.39 5.82
N ARG A 109 -8.96 16.32 7.13
CA ARG A 109 -9.22 17.44 8.07
C ARG A 109 -8.38 18.69 7.79
N ARG A 110 -7.23 18.53 7.14
CA ARG A 110 -6.31 19.64 6.81
C ARG A 110 -6.52 20.16 5.39
N GLY A 111 -7.41 19.56 4.59
CA GLY A 111 -7.56 19.89 3.18
C GLY A 111 -6.32 19.54 2.34
N VAL A 112 -5.47 18.61 2.80
CA VAL A 112 -4.30 18.17 2.02
C VAL A 112 -4.79 17.28 0.88
N PRO A 113 -4.35 17.51 -0.38
CA PRO A 113 -4.68 16.64 -1.52
C PRO A 113 -4.46 15.17 -1.18
N THR A 114 -5.51 14.36 -1.28
CA THR A 114 -5.48 12.97 -0.82
C THR A 114 -6.06 12.02 -1.85
N ILE A 115 -5.23 11.08 -2.31
CA ILE A 115 -5.61 9.95 -3.14
C ILE A 115 -5.61 8.70 -2.26
N MET A 116 -6.80 8.18 -1.97
CA MET A 116 -6.96 6.91 -1.26
C MET A 116 -6.98 5.76 -2.27
N VAL A 117 -5.92 4.95 -2.28
CA VAL A 117 -5.90 3.74 -3.10
C VAL A 117 -6.65 2.60 -2.41
N ILE A 118 -7.49 1.90 -3.15
CA ILE A 118 -8.33 0.81 -2.64
C ILE A 118 -8.32 -0.37 -3.60
N ARG A 119 -8.48 -1.57 -3.07
CA ARG A 119 -8.56 -2.83 -3.84
C ARG A 119 -9.70 -3.68 -3.31
N GLU A 120 -10.29 -4.53 -4.15
CA GLU A 120 -11.27 -5.52 -3.72
C GLU A 120 -10.75 -6.35 -2.52
N PRO A 121 -11.59 -6.65 -1.50
CA PRO A 121 -11.15 -7.31 -0.28
C PRO A 121 -10.40 -8.62 -0.54
N HIS A 122 -10.90 -9.45 -1.46
CA HIS A 122 -10.28 -10.73 -1.84
C HIS A 122 -8.81 -10.53 -2.25
N GLY A 123 -8.54 -9.69 -3.25
CA GLY A 123 -7.18 -9.47 -3.73
C GLY A 123 -6.27 -8.78 -2.72
N ALA A 124 -6.79 -7.86 -1.90
CA ALA A 124 -6.00 -7.17 -0.87
C ALA A 124 -5.63 -8.10 0.29
N VAL A 125 -6.61 -8.79 0.87
CA VAL A 125 -6.45 -9.65 2.04
C VAL A 125 -5.62 -10.88 1.72
N LEU A 126 -5.89 -11.60 0.62
CA LEU A 126 -5.07 -12.74 0.23
C LEU A 126 -3.63 -12.32 -0.05
N SER A 127 -3.43 -11.16 -0.70
CA SER A 127 -2.08 -10.64 -0.88
C SER A 127 -1.40 -10.26 0.43
N GLN A 128 -2.14 -9.87 1.46
CA GLN A 128 -1.58 -9.52 2.77
C GLN A 128 -1.15 -10.78 3.51
N VAL A 129 -2.03 -11.78 3.59
CA VAL A 129 -1.76 -13.04 4.29
C VAL A 129 -0.55 -13.77 3.69
N VAL A 130 -0.42 -13.80 2.35
CA VAL A 130 0.76 -14.36 1.68
C VAL A 130 2.06 -13.58 2.02
N ARG A 131 1.96 -12.28 2.26
CA ARG A 131 3.12 -11.39 2.45
C ARG A 131 3.52 -11.21 3.91
N GLU A 132 2.59 -11.36 4.84
CA GLU A 132 2.76 -11.14 6.28
C GLU A 132 2.48 -12.43 7.05
N PRO A 133 3.46 -13.37 7.11
CA PRO A 133 3.31 -14.61 7.85
C PRO A 133 2.90 -14.36 9.32
N GLY A 134 1.70 -14.83 9.66
CA GLY A 134 1.09 -14.66 10.99
C GLY A 134 -0.10 -13.70 11.06
N VAL A 135 -0.51 -13.10 9.95
CA VAL A 135 -1.81 -12.45 9.86
C VAL A 135 -2.85 -13.50 9.48
N ASP A 136 -3.85 -13.70 10.33
CA ASP A 136 -5.00 -14.58 10.07
C ASP A 136 -6.00 -13.92 9.11
N LEU A 137 -6.69 -14.73 8.28
CA LEU A 137 -7.68 -14.24 7.32
C LEU A 137 -8.81 -13.43 7.97
N LEU A 138 -9.32 -13.88 9.12
CA LEU A 138 -10.39 -13.18 9.83
C LEU A 138 -9.91 -11.83 10.37
N ASP A 139 -8.73 -11.80 10.99
CA ASP A 139 -8.13 -10.56 11.50
C ASP A 139 -7.83 -9.59 10.33
N ALA A 140 -7.37 -10.07 9.19
CA ALA A 140 -7.13 -9.26 7.99
C ALA A 140 -8.42 -8.68 7.39
N LEU A 141 -9.49 -9.48 7.30
CA LEU A 141 -10.81 -9.02 6.84
C LEU A 141 -11.37 -7.92 7.76
N TRP A 142 -11.28 -8.10 9.08
CA TRP A 142 -11.72 -7.07 10.02
C TRP A 142 -10.84 -5.83 9.96
N ALA A 143 -9.53 -5.97 9.83
CA ALA A 143 -8.63 -4.83 9.65
C ALA A 143 -8.97 -4.05 8.36
N TYR A 144 -9.25 -4.75 7.25
CA TYR A 144 -9.71 -4.14 6.02
C TYR A 144 -11.03 -3.39 6.23
N HIS A 145 -12.03 -4.04 6.84
CA HIS A 145 -13.33 -3.42 7.08
C HIS A 145 -13.19 -2.15 7.91
N ARG A 146 -12.50 -2.23 9.06
CA ARG A 146 -12.30 -1.10 9.98
C ARG A 146 -11.54 0.04 9.32
N PHE A 147 -10.47 -0.26 8.58
CA PHE A 147 -9.71 0.77 7.84
C PHE A 147 -10.63 1.65 7.00
N HIS A 148 -11.54 1.03 6.24
CA HIS A 148 -12.44 1.76 5.35
C HIS A 148 -13.63 2.37 6.10
N GLU A 149 -14.19 1.67 7.09
CA GLU A 149 -15.30 2.17 7.91
C GLU A 149 -14.97 3.53 8.56
N PHE A 150 -13.78 3.67 9.15
CA PHE A 150 -13.34 4.92 9.77
C PHE A 150 -13.09 6.07 8.78
N LEU A 151 -12.94 5.76 7.49
CA LEU A 151 -12.76 6.75 6.43
C LEU A 151 -14.08 7.16 5.76
N LEU A 152 -15.18 6.44 6.00
CA LEU A 152 -16.48 6.76 5.41
C LEU A 152 -16.92 8.21 5.66
N PRO A 153 -16.76 8.80 6.87
CA PRO A 153 -17.15 10.20 7.10
C PRO A 153 -16.31 11.21 6.32
N PHE A 154 -15.12 10.83 5.85
CA PHE A 154 -14.19 11.70 5.13
C PHE A 154 -14.24 11.51 3.64
N ARG A 155 -15.06 10.57 3.15
CA ARG A 155 -15.06 10.11 1.77
C ARG A 155 -15.06 11.24 0.74
N ASP A 156 -15.91 12.24 0.91
CA ASP A 156 -16.08 13.32 -0.07
C ASP A 156 -14.89 14.30 -0.07
N ALA A 157 -14.02 14.23 0.93
CA ALA A 157 -12.76 14.95 1.00
C ALA A 157 -11.57 14.14 0.41
N LEU A 158 -11.84 13.01 -0.27
CA LEU A 158 -10.82 12.12 -0.82
C LEU A 158 -11.07 11.87 -2.31
N VAL A 159 -10.00 11.73 -3.08
CA VAL A 159 -10.07 11.04 -4.38
C VAL A 159 -9.83 9.56 -4.16
N VAL A 160 -10.86 8.76 -4.39
CA VAL A 160 -10.77 7.30 -4.35
C VAL A 160 -10.20 6.79 -5.67
N ALA A 161 -9.23 5.88 -5.59
CA ALA A 161 -8.58 5.26 -6.74
C ALA A 161 -8.62 3.74 -6.60
N ASP A 162 -9.43 3.08 -7.42
CA ASP A 162 -9.53 1.62 -7.41
C ASP A 162 -8.25 0.98 -7.98
N PHE A 163 -7.88 -0.21 -7.52
CA PHE A 163 -6.66 -0.90 -7.90
C PHE A 163 -6.52 -1.02 -9.42
N ALA A 164 -7.59 -1.42 -10.12
CA ALA A 164 -7.56 -1.57 -11.57
C ALA A 164 -7.30 -0.24 -12.28
N GLU A 165 -7.86 0.85 -11.76
CA GLU A 165 -7.62 2.19 -12.25
C GLU A 165 -6.20 2.68 -11.95
N VAL A 166 -5.70 2.45 -10.74
CA VAL A 166 -4.32 2.80 -10.36
C VAL A 166 -3.32 2.10 -11.27
N THR A 167 -3.54 0.83 -11.62
CA THR A 167 -2.60 0.08 -12.47
C THR A 167 -2.83 0.25 -13.98
N GLY A 168 -3.97 0.83 -14.38
CA GLY A 168 -4.39 0.92 -15.78
C GLY A 168 -4.43 2.34 -16.36
N ASP A 169 -4.91 3.34 -15.60
CA ASP A 169 -4.91 4.76 -15.98
C ASP A 169 -4.79 5.63 -14.71
N PHE A 170 -3.60 5.62 -14.12
CA PHE A 170 -3.33 6.47 -12.95
C PHE A 170 -3.38 7.96 -13.30
N GLY A 171 -3.18 8.32 -14.57
CA GLY A 171 -3.33 9.68 -15.05
C GLY A 171 -4.74 10.23 -14.81
N ALA A 172 -5.78 9.43 -15.02
CA ALA A 172 -7.17 9.82 -14.72
C ALA A 172 -7.39 10.15 -13.24
N VAL A 173 -6.78 9.36 -12.35
CA VAL A 173 -6.83 9.59 -10.90
C VAL A 173 -6.20 10.94 -10.55
N VAL A 174 -5.00 11.22 -11.07
CA VAL A 174 -4.30 12.50 -10.80
C VAL A 174 -5.06 13.69 -11.40
N ARG A 175 -5.69 13.53 -12.58
CA ARG A 175 -6.59 14.55 -13.14
C ARG A 175 -7.77 14.84 -12.21
N ARG A 176 -8.38 13.81 -11.60
CA ARG A 176 -9.44 14.01 -10.59
C ARG A 176 -8.92 14.71 -9.34
N ALA A 177 -7.74 14.34 -8.85
CA ALA A 177 -7.11 14.99 -7.69
C ALA A 177 -6.85 16.48 -7.97
N ASN A 178 -6.30 16.81 -9.14
CA ASN A 178 -6.09 18.19 -9.56
C ASN A 178 -7.39 19.01 -9.58
N ARG A 179 -8.49 18.44 -10.07
CA ARG A 179 -9.80 19.13 -10.04
C ARG A 179 -10.36 19.27 -8.64
N ALA A 180 -10.30 18.21 -7.83
CA ALA A 180 -10.92 18.19 -6.50
C ALA A 180 -10.20 19.07 -5.48
N PHE A 181 -8.89 19.25 -5.64
CA PHE A 181 -8.05 20.01 -4.69
C PHE A 181 -7.41 21.27 -5.31
N GLU A 182 -7.82 21.63 -6.53
CA GLU A 182 -7.29 22.79 -7.27
C GLU A 182 -5.76 22.77 -7.40
N THR A 183 -5.18 21.57 -7.59
CA THR A 183 -3.75 21.38 -7.77
C THR A 183 -3.36 21.24 -9.25
N SER A 184 -2.07 21.36 -9.54
CA SER A 184 -1.51 21.23 -10.89
C SER A 184 -0.42 20.17 -10.99
N PHE A 185 -0.62 19.02 -10.34
CA PHE A 185 0.32 17.90 -10.43
C PHE A 185 0.47 17.45 -11.89
N ALA A 186 1.68 17.05 -12.26
CA ALA A 186 1.95 16.41 -13.55
C ALA A 186 1.16 15.10 -13.63
N ILE A 187 0.63 14.82 -14.81
CA ILE A 187 -0.22 13.65 -15.04
C ILE A 187 0.67 12.48 -15.40
N PRO A 188 0.71 11.39 -14.60
CA PRO A 188 1.46 10.20 -14.96
C PRO A 188 0.90 9.55 -16.23
N GLY A 189 1.80 9.08 -17.08
CA GLY A 189 1.48 8.36 -18.30
C GLY A 189 2.28 7.06 -18.45
N ASP A 190 2.27 6.55 -19.68
CA ASP A 190 2.98 5.33 -20.08
C ASP A 190 4.09 5.62 -21.11
N GLY A 191 4.62 6.85 -21.09
CA GLY A 191 5.85 7.17 -21.81
C GLY A 191 6.99 6.22 -21.41
N ALA A 192 7.88 5.90 -22.35
CA ALA A 192 8.92 4.89 -22.15
C ALA A 192 9.78 5.16 -20.89
N ASP A 193 10.16 6.42 -20.66
CA ASP A 193 10.95 6.83 -19.50
C ASP A 193 10.19 6.68 -18.18
N GLU A 194 8.92 7.10 -18.15
CA GLU A 194 8.06 6.95 -16.97
C GLU A 194 7.88 5.48 -16.60
N ALA A 195 7.54 4.65 -17.58
CA ALA A 195 7.34 3.22 -17.39
C ALA A 195 8.64 2.52 -16.95
N TYR A 196 9.78 2.89 -17.54
CA TYR A 196 11.10 2.39 -17.17
C TYR A 196 11.43 2.73 -15.70
N TRP A 197 11.37 4.01 -15.32
CA TRP A 197 11.76 4.43 -13.97
C TRP A 197 10.81 3.89 -12.91
N ARG A 198 9.50 3.89 -13.17
CA ARG A 198 8.49 3.27 -12.28
C ARG A 198 8.83 1.80 -12.01
N THR A 199 9.07 1.02 -13.07
CA THR A 199 9.41 -0.41 -12.94
C THR A 199 10.74 -0.63 -12.22
N ARG A 200 11.77 0.14 -12.59
CA ARG A 200 13.11 0.06 -12.01
C ARG A 200 13.10 0.36 -10.51
N LEU A 201 12.39 1.40 -10.09
CA LEU A 201 12.25 1.78 -8.69
C LEU A 201 11.52 0.71 -7.87
N ILE A 202 10.44 0.14 -8.40
CA ILE A 202 9.71 -0.97 -7.76
C ILE A 202 10.62 -2.19 -7.53
N GLN A 203 11.44 -2.52 -8.53
CA GLN A 203 12.40 -3.63 -8.45
C GLN A 203 13.51 -3.37 -7.44
N LEU A 204 13.98 -2.13 -7.32
CA LEU A 204 15.05 -1.73 -6.40
C LEU A 204 14.57 -1.41 -4.99
N ARG A 205 13.27 -1.16 -4.78
CA ARG A 205 12.69 -0.85 -3.45
C ARG A 205 13.10 -1.83 -2.33
N PRO A 206 13.21 -3.16 -2.55
CA PRO A 206 13.66 -4.10 -1.53
C PRO A 206 15.09 -3.88 -1.00
N THR A 207 15.92 -3.09 -1.71
CA THR A 207 17.25 -2.68 -1.21
C THR A 207 17.16 -1.81 0.04
N LEU A 208 16.00 -1.17 0.27
CA LEU A 208 15.78 -0.19 1.33
C LEU A 208 16.80 0.96 1.33
N SER A 209 17.34 1.29 0.15
CA SER A 209 18.27 2.41 0.01
C SER A 209 17.63 3.72 0.49
N PRO A 210 18.30 4.50 1.36
CA PRO A 210 17.82 5.80 1.79
C PRO A 210 17.55 6.76 0.62
N VAL A 211 18.32 6.66 -0.47
CA VAL A 211 18.13 7.50 -1.67
C VAL A 211 16.82 7.14 -2.38
N LEU A 212 16.55 5.85 -2.57
CA LEU A 212 15.33 5.38 -3.23
C LEU A 212 14.08 5.63 -2.38
N LEU A 213 14.18 5.41 -1.08
CA LEU A 213 13.10 5.69 -0.13
C LEU A 213 12.88 7.20 0.04
N GLY A 214 13.94 8.02 -0.04
CA GLY A 214 13.84 9.48 -0.07
C GLY A 214 13.14 9.99 -1.33
N PHE A 215 13.37 9.35 -2.49
CA PHE A 215 12.65 9.66 -3.72
C PHE A 215 11.15 9.34 -3.60
N GLU A 216 10.81 8.18 -3.02
CA GLU A 216 9.43 7.78 -2.73
C GLU A 216 8.68 8.87 -1.94
N SER A 217 9.36 9.49 -0.96
CA SER A 217 8.80 10.52 -0.09
C SER A 217 8.89 11.95 -0.64
N GLY A 218 9.47 12.14 -1.83
CA GLY A 218 9.66 13.46 -2.43
C GLY A 218 10.73 14.31 -1.74
N GLU A 219 11.77 13.68 -1.21
CA GLU A 219 12.92 14.34 -0.57
C GLU A 219 14.19 14.29 -1.43
N VAL A 220 14.21 13.41 -2.44
CA VAL A 220 15.35 13.16 -3.32
C VAL A 220 14.88 13.27 -4.77
N SER A 221 15.69 13.88 -5.64
CA SER A 221 15.37 14.04 -7.06
C SER A 221 15.61 12.76 -7.87
N LEU A 222 14.97 12.66 -9.03
CA LEU A 222 15.23 11.55 -9.95
C LEU A 222 16.68 11.54 -10.46
N ALA A 223 17.31 12.71 -10.61
CA ALA A 223 18.71 12.81 -10.99
C ALA A 223 19.66 12.20 -9.94
N ALA A 224 19.39 12.41 -8.66
CA ALA A 224 20.16 11.78 -7.58
C ALA A 224 19.94 10.25 -7.55
N VAL A 225 18.71 9.79 -7.82
CA VAL A 225 18.42 8.36 -8.00
C VAL A 225 19.21 7.80 -9.18
N GLN A 226 19.23 8.48 -10.33
CA GLN A 226 19.95 8.06 -11.53
C GLN A 226 21.44 7.84 -11.26
N GLU A 227 22.08 8.75 -10.53
CA GLU A 227 23.47 8.59 -10.12
C GLU A 227 23.63 7.40 -9.17
N HIS A 228 22.76 7.28 -8.17
CA HIS A 228 22.82 6.21 -7.19
C HIS A 228 22.68 4.82 -7.81
N VAL A 229 21.71 4.61 -8.71
CA VAL A 229 21.43 3.29 -9.31
C VAL A 229 22.55 2.78 -10.22
N ARG A 230 23.49 3.62 -10.67
CA ARG A 230 24.70 3.19 -11.39
C ARG A 230 25.58 2.29 -10.53
N THR A 231 25.50 2.44 -9.21
CA THR A 231 26.34 1.71 -8.23
C THR A 231 25.58 0.63 -7.47
N VAL A 232 24.25 0.58 -7.60
CA VAL A 232 23.39 -0.35 -6.86
C VAL A 232 23.01 -1.54 -7.73
N LEU A 233 23.45 -2.74 -7.31
CA LEU A 233 22.98 -3.99 -7.89
C LEU A 233 21.59 -4.36 -7.35
N PRO A 234 20.69 -4.90 -8.19
CA PRO A 234 19.42 -5.46 -7.72
C PRO A 234 19.69 -6.54 -6.66
N THR A 235 18.95 -6.52 -5.56
CA THR A 235 19.01 -7.61 -4.58
C THR A 235 18.56 -8.92 -5.21
N ALA A 236 19.36 -9.99 -5.10
CA ALA A 236 19.08 -11.33 -5.62
C ALA A 236 17.86 -12.04 -4.98
N ARG A 237 17.19 -11.43 -4.00
CA ARG A 237 16.03 -12.02 -3.30
C ARG A 237 14.72 -11.68 -4.02
N GLY A 238 14.40 -12.48 -5.05
CA GLY A 238 13.11 -12.47 -5.75
C GLY A 238 11.88 -12.64 -4.83
N GLU A 239 12.05 -13.10 -3.60
CA GLU A 239 10.97 -13.24 -2.62
C GLU A 239 10.43 -11.88 -2.11
N ARG A 240 11.22 -10.79 -2.22
CA ARG A 240 10.86 -9.47 -1.67
C ARG A 240 10.41 -8.42 -2.69
N THR A 241 10.48 -8.70 -3.99
CA THR A 241 10.00 -7.79 -5.04
C THR A 241 8.51 -7.51 -4.90
N TRP A 242 8.08 -6.29 -5.19
CA TRP A 242 6.67 -5.88 -5.04
C TRP A 242 5.82 -6.20 -6.28
N MET A 243 6.34 -7.06 -7.16
CA MET A 243 5.73 -7.50 -8.41
C MET A 243 4.87 -8.77 -8.22
N PRO A 244 3.83 -8.99 -9.02
CA PRO A 244 3.20 -10.31 -9.15
C PRO A 244 4.23 -11.38 -9.50
N SER A 245 4.06 -12.60 -8.97
CA SER A 245 4.91 -13.75 -9.28
C SER A 245 4.09 -15.03 -9.25
N ALA A 246 4.45 -16.01 -10.10
CA ALA A 246 3.75 -17.29 -10.18
C ALA A 246 3.70 -18.02 -8.82
N GLU A 247 4.75 -17.87 -8.00
CA GLU A 247 4.76 -18.41 -6.64
C GLU A 247 3.69 -17.79 -5.74
N ARG A 248 3.49 -16.47 -5.82
CA ARG A 248 2.45 -15.78 -5.05
C ARG A 248 1.06 -16.13 -5.54
N ASP A 249 0.90 -16.33 -6.84
CA ASP A 249 -0.39 -16.72 -7.39
C ASP A 249 -0.76 -18.15 -6.96
N ARG A 250 0.22 -19.07 -6.88
CA ARG A 250 0.05 -20.38 -6.24
C ARG A 250 -0.30 -20.27 -4.76
N ALA A 251 0.41 -19.43 -4.00
CA ALA A 251 0.14 -19.23 -2.58
C ALA A 251 -1.26 -18.65 -2.33
N LYS A 252 -1.75 -17.73 -3.17
CA LYS A 252 -3.13 -17.24 -3.11
C LYS A 252 -4.14 -18.32 -3.46
N SER A 253 -3.87 -19.11 -4.51
CA SER A 253 -4.73 -20.23 -4.92
C SER A 253 -4.90 -21.23 -3.79
N ALA A 254 -3.85 -21.48 -3.00
CA ALA A 254 -3.91 -22.34 -1.82
C ALA A 254 -4.75 -21.76 -0.65
N LEU A 255 -5.04 -20.46 -0.66
CA LEU A 255 -5.88 -19.80 0.34
C LEU A 255 -7.36 -19.72 -0.09
N GLU A 256 -7.72 -20.08 -1.31
CA GLU A 256 -9.09 -19.94 -1.81
C GLU A 256 -10.09 -20.81 -1.02
N GLU A 257 -9.70 -22.03 -0.65
CA GLU A 257 -10.53 -22.91 0.18
C GLU A 257 -10.77 -22.30 1.58
N ALA A 258 -9.71 -21.78 2.21
CA ALA A 258 -9.83 -21.08 3.49
C ALA A 258 -10.61 -19.77 3.37
N TRP A 259 -10.49 -19.07 2.24
CA TRP A 259 -11.27 -17.89 1.94
C TRP A 259 -12.75 -18.20 1.81
N ALA A 260 -13.15 -19.39 1.38
CA ALA A 260 -14.56 -19.80 1.24
C ALA A 260 -15.22 -20.23 2.56
N ASP A 261 -14.46 -20.36 3.65
CA ASP A 261 -14.95 -20.85 4.95
C ASP A 261 -16.15 -20.02 5.45
N PRO A 262 -17.32 -20.63 5.74
CA PRO A 262 -18.51 -19.92 6.22
C PRO A 262 -18.28 -19.07 7.48
N ARG A 263 -17.29 -19.42 8.31
CA ARG A 263 -16.94 -18.65 9.52
C ARG A 263 -16.47 -17.23 9.21
N LEU A 264 -16.02 -16.95 7.98
CA LEU A 264 -15.62 -15.60 7.57
C LEU A 264 -16.73 -14.83 6.83
N ASP A 265 -17.93 -15.41 6.63
CA ASP A 265 -19.02 -14.79 5.84
C ASP A 265 -19.34 -13.37 6.27
N GLN A 266 -19.46 -13.16 7.57
CA GLN A 266 -19.76 -11.83 8.12
C GLN A 266 -18.65 -10.83 7.81
N ALA A 267 -17.38 -11.22 8.02
CA ALA A 267 -16.24 -10.35 7.81
C ALA A 267 -16.01 -10.06 6.31
N ARG A 268 -16.18 -11.06 5.44
CA ARG A 268 -16.18 -10.89 3.97
C ARG A 268 -17.26 -9.91 3.54
N SER A 269 -18.50 -10.12 3.97
CA SER A 269 -19.65 -9.27 3.61
C SER A 269 -19.43 -7.81 4.04
N ARG A 270 -18.90 -7.59 5.24
CA ARG A 270 -18.59 -6.25 5.78
C ARG A 270 -17.46 -5.57 5.01
N ALA A 271 -16.40 -6.29 4.66
CA ALA A 271 -15.31 -5.78 3.85
C ALA A 271 -15.78 -5.41 2.43
N GLU A 272 -16.58 -6.27 1.79
CA GLU A 272 -17.15 -6.03 0.47
C GLU A 272 -18.14 -4.86 0.45
N ALA A 273 -18.95 -4.72 1.50
CA ALA A 273 -19.85 -3.59 1.63
C ALA A 273 -19.05 -2.27 1.70
N ALA A 274 -18.01 -2.22 2.55
CA ALA A 274 -17.14 -1.05 2.66
C ALA A 274 -16.47 -0.69 1.32
N TYR A 275 -15.89 -1.68 0.62
CA TYR A 275 -15.30 -1.51 -0.71
C TYR A 275 -16.31 -0.92 -1.72
N ARG A 276 -17.50 -1.54 -1.82
CA ARG A 276 -18.54 -1.10 -2.75
C ARG A 276 -19.01 0.32 -2.48
N VAL A 277 -19.10 0.72 -1.20
CA VAL A 277 -19.46 2.09 -0.85
C VAL A 277 -18.47 3.05 -1.48
N PHE A 278 -17.16 2.89 -1.27
CA PHE A 278 -16.15 3.78 -1.83
C PHE A 278 -16.16 3.82 -3.36
N VAL A 279 -16.10 2.66 -4.03
CA VAL A 279 -15.96 2.58 -5.49
C VAL A 279 -17.20 3.10 -6.23
N ARG A 280 -18.43 2.85 -5.72
CA ARG A 280 -19.66 3.31 -6.41
C ARG A 280 -19.77 4.81 -6.55
N GLY A 281 -19.43 5.56 -5.50
CA GLY A 281 -19.50 7.03 -5.57
C GLY A 281 -18.25 7.67 -6.16
N ALA A 282 -17.11 6.96 -6.22
CA ALA A 282 -16.00 7.38 -7.07
C ALA A 282 -16.44 7.46 -8.55
N ARG A 283 -17.24 6.48 -9.01
CA ARG A 283 -17.82 6.48 -10.36
C ARG A 283 -18.91 7.54 -10.56
N ARG A 284 -19.68 7.90 -9.52
CA ARG A 284 -20.68 8.98 -9.60
C ARG A 284 -20.06 10.37 -9.68
N ALA A 285 -18.91 10.60 -9.05
CA ALA A 285 -18.18 11.87 -9.14
C ALA A 285 -17.39 12.04 -10.45
N ALA A 286 -17.30 10.99 -11.26
CA ALA A 286 -16.61 10.99 -12.55
C ALA A 286 -17.54 11.17 -13.77
N ALA A 287 -18.85 11.12 -13.56
CA ALA A 287 -19.90 11.38 -14.55
C ALA A 287 -20.39 12.83 -14.41
#